data_AF-A0A520ID47-F1
#
_entry.id   AF-A0A520ID47-F1
#
_cell.length_a   1.000
_cell.length_b   1.000
_cell.length_c   1.000
_cell.angle_alpha   90.00
_cell.angle_beta   90.00
_cell.angle_gamma   90.00
#
_symmetry.space_group_name_H-M   'P 1'
#
loop_
_entity.id
_entity.type
_entity.pdbx_description
1 polymer ?
#
loop_
_entity_poly.entity_id
_entity_poly.type
_entity_poly.pdbx_seq_one_letter_code
_entity_poly.pdbx_strand_id
1 'polypeptide(L)' 'SGLFIESHPDPDQALSDGPNSWPLDRLEALLEQLVGIDALVKAGGLDAVA' A
#
# COMPACT_ATOMS: atom_id res chain seq x y z
N SER A 1 1.61 13.09 3.24
CA SER A 1 2.46 12.30 2.33
C SER A 1 1.59 11.44 1.44
N GLY A 2 2.14 10.89 0.35
CA GLY A 2 1.44 9.97 -0.55
C GLY A 2 2.36 8.79 -0.91
N LEU A 3 1.75 7.72 -1.41
CA LEU A 3 2.43 6.50 -1.83
C LEU A 3 2.13 6.24 -3.31
N PHE A 4 3.12 5.74 -4.05
CA PHE A 4 2.96 5.24 -5.40
C PHE A 4 3.15 3.73 -5.40
N ILE A 5 2.25 3.01 -6.08
CA ILE A 5 2.27 1.55 -6.21
C ILE A 5 1.94 1.20 -7.66
N GLU A 6 2.71 0.28 -8.25
CA GLU A 6 2.36 -0.40 -9.50
C GLU A 6 1.61 -1.71 -9.17
N SER A 7 0.60 -2.05 -9.96
CA SER A 7 -0.19 -3.27 -9.74
C SER A 7 -0.54 -3.96 -11.04
N HIS A 8 -0.75 -5.27 -10.98
CA HIS A 8 -1.09 -6.09 -12.13
C HIS A 8 -2.08 -7.21 -11.73
N PRO A 9 -3.04 -7.59 -12.61
CA PRO A 9 -3.93 -8.72 -12.33
C PRO A 9 -3.21 -10.06 -12.15
N ASP A 10 -2.06 -10.22 -12.80
CA ASP A 10 -1.21 -11.42 -12.73
C ASP A 10 0.28 -11.02 -12.85
N PRO A 11 0.94 -10.63 -11.74
CA PRO A 11 2.30 -10.08 -11.77
C PRO A 11 3.33 -10.98 -12.46
N ASP A 12 3.16 -12.31 -12.39
CA ASP A 12 4.08 -13.28 -13.02
C ASP A 12 4.06 -13.20 -14.56
N GLN A 13 2.97 -12.67 -15.12
CA GLN A 13 2.76 -12.50 -16.57
C GLN A 13 2.91 -11.05 -17.04
N ALA A 14 3.35 -10.14 -16.18
CA ALA A 14 3.53 -8.74 -16.55
C ALA A 14 4.66 -8.59 -17.58
N LEU A 15 4.39 -7.84 -18.66
CA LEU A 15 5.39 -7.56 -19.71
C LEU A 15 6.52 -6.63 -19.23
N SER A 16 6.32 -5.96 -18.10
CA SER A 16 7.30 -5.11 -17.44
C SER A 16 7.05 -5.14 -15.93
N ASP A 17 8.14 -5.13 -15.17
CA ASP A 17 8.19 -5.02 -13.71
C ASP A 17 7.23 -5.92 -12.89
N GLY A 18 7.01 -7.15 -13.35
CA GLY A 18 6.21 -8.16 -12.65
C GLY A 18 6.61 -8.38 -11.19
N PRO A 19 7.91 -8.60 -10.87
CA PRO A 19 8.35 -8.83 -9.50
C PRO A 19 8.06 -7.69 -8.51
N ASN A 20 7.92 -6.44 -8.98
CA ASN A 20 7.59 -5.29 -8.15
C ASN A 20 6.11 -4.86 -8.23
N SER A 21 5.33 -5.45 -9.14
CA SER A 21 3.90 -5.17 -9.28
C SER A 21 3.09 -5.89 -8.21
N TRP A 22 2.25 -5.15 -7.49
CA TRP A 22 1.34 -5.73 -6.51
C TRP A 22 0.18 -6.49 -7.18
N PRO A 23 -0.24 -7.66 -6.67
CA PRO A 23 -1.45 -8.34 -7.15
C PRO A 23 -2.69 -7.44 -7.00
N LEU A 24 -3.39 -7.16 -8.11
CA LEU A 24 -4.49 -6.21 -8.13
C LEU A 24 -5.66 -6.62 -7.22
N ASP A 25 -5.95 -7.92 -7.13
CA ASP A 25 -6.99 -8.50 -6.28
C ASP A 25 -6.75 -8.29 -4.78
N ARG A 26 -5.51 -7.97 -4.38
CA ARG A 26 -5.12 -7.69 -2.98
C ARG A 26 -4.99 -6.20 -2.69
N LEU A 27 -5.25 -5.32 -3.66
CA LEU A 27 -4.99 -3.89 -3.51
C LEU A 27 -5.93 -3.25 -2.48
N GLU A 28 -7.20 -3.65 -2.43
CA GLU A 28 -8.18 -3.11 -1.49
C GLU A 28 -7.74 -3.32 -0.03
N ALA A 29 -7.44 -4.55 0.36
CA ALA A 29 -6.99 -4.89 1.71
C ALA A 29 -5.70 -4.13 2.11
N LEU A 30 -4.77 -3.95 1.17
CA LEU A 30 -3.57 -3.15 1.40
C LEU A 30 -3.94 -1.68 1.66
N LEU A 31 -4.81 -1.08 0.85
CA LEU A 31 -5.21 0.31 0.98
C LEU A 31 -5.96 0.58 2.29
N GLU A 32 -6.84 -0.33 2.72
CA GLU A 32 -7.52 -0.24 4.02
C GLU A 32 -6.52 -0.14 5.18
N GLN A 33 -5.48 -0.98 5.18
CA GLN A 33 -4.43 -0.97 6.19
C GLN A 33 -3.63 0.34 6.14
N LEU A 34 -3.21 0.77 4.95
CA LEU A 34 -2.41 1.99 4.77
C LEU A 34 -3.19 3.24 5.18
N VAL A 35 -4.48 3.32 4.87
CA VAL A 35 -5.35 4.43 5.31
C VAL A 35 -5.48 4.44 6.84
N GLY A 36 -5.64 3.27 7.47
CA GLY A 36 -5.68 3.17 8.93
C GLY A 36 -4.40 3.66 9.59
N ILE A 37 -3.24 3.27 9.06
CA ILE A 37 -1.92 3.73 9.53
C ILE A 37 -1.79 5.24 9.33
N ASP A 38 -2.10 5.74 8.13
CA ASP A 38 -2.01 7.17 7.82
C ASP A 38 -2.88 8.02 8.75
N ALA A 39 -4.12 7.60 9.02
CA ALA A 39 -5.01 8.27 9.95
C ALA A 39 -4.44 8.28 11.39
N LEU A 40 -3.94 7.13 11.87
CA LEU A 40 -3.35 7.01 13.20
C LEU A 40 -2.15 7.95 13.38
N VAL A 41 -1.23 7.96 12.41
CA VAL A 41 -0.03 8.80 12.46
C VAL A 41 -0.39 10.29 12.38
N LYS A 42 -1.32 10.66 11.49
CA LYS A 42 -1.77 12.06 11.35
C LYS A 42 -2.52 12.58 12.58
N ALA A 43 -3.10 11.70 13.38
CA ALA A 43 -3.72 12.05 14.66
C ALA A 43 -2.70 12.32 15.79
N GLY A 44 -1.39 12.22 15.53
CA GLY A 44 -0.34 12.39 16.54
C GLY A 44 -0.06 11.12 17.36
N GLY A 45 -0.55 9.95 16.92
CA GLY A 45 -0.45 8.70 17.67
C GLY A 45 0.98 8.18 17.89
N LEU A 46 1.96 8.66 17.12
CA LEU A 46 3.38 8.33 17.32
C LEU A 46 4.09 9.25 18.33
N ASP A 47 3.57 10.47 18.51
CA ASP A 47 4.15 11.46 19.44
C ASP A 47 3.77 11.16 20.89
N ALA A 48 2.73 10.34 21.12
CA ALA A 48 2.23 9.96 22.44
C ALA A 48 3.06 8.86 23.15
N VAL A 49 4.09 8.33 22.49
CA VAL A 49 4.95 7.24 23.01
C VAL A 49 6.36 7.73 23.39
N ALA A 50 6.60 9.04 23.32
CA ALA A 50 7.83 9.72 23.77
C ALA A 50 7.58 10.47 25.08
#